data_AF-A0A1D6H9R1-F1
#
_entry.id   AF-A0A1D6H9R1-F1
#
_cell.length_a   1.000
_cell.length_b   1.000
_cell.length_c   1.000
_cell.angle_alpha   90.00
_cell.angle_beta   90.00
_cell.angle_gamma   90.00
#
_symmetry.space_group_name_H-M   'P 1'
#
loop_
_entity.id
_entity.type
_entity.pdbx_description
1 polymer ?
#
loop_
_entity_poly.entity_id
_entity_poly.type
_entity_poly.pdbx_seq_one_letter_code
_entity_poly.pdbx_strand_id
1 'polypeptide(L)'
;MDVVHSHASSNTLDGLNGFDGTDTHYFHSGPRGHHWMWDSRLFNYGNWEVLRFLLSNARWWLEEYKFDGFRFDGVTSMMYTHHGLQVTFTGNFNEYFGFATDVDAVVYLMLVNDLIHGLYPEAVTIGEDVSGMPTFALPVHDGGVGFDYRMHMAVADKWIDLLK
;
A
#
# COMPACT_ATOMS: atom_id res chain seq x y z
N MET A 1 13.57 -4.91 -0.14
CA MET A 1 13.66 -3.43 -0.10
C MET A 1 12.34 -2.86 0.39
N ASP A 2 12.33 -1.73 1.09
CA ASP A 2 11.08 -1.04 1.41
C ASP A 2 10.54 -0.34 0.17
N VAL A 3 9.25 -0.54 -0.11
CA VAL A 3 8.50 0.09 -1.21
C VAL A 3 7.44 0.97 -0.58
N VAL A 4 7.61 2.29 -0.75
CA VAL A 4 6.67 3.29 -0.25
C VAL A 4 5.77 3.73 -1.39
N HIS A 5 4.77 2.91 -1.69
CA HIS A 5 3.74 3.20 -2.69
C HIS A 5 2.43 3.67 -2.06
N SER A 6 2.36 3.78 -0.73
CA SER A 6 1.19 4.27 -0.01
C SER A 6 0.96 5.77 -0.19
N HIS A 7 2.02 6.54 -0.42
CA HIS A 7 1.98 7.98 -0.59
C HIS A 7 3.25 8.49 -1.29
N ALA A 8 3.25 9.77 -1.65
CA ALA A 8 4.44 10.49 -2.12
C ALA A 8 4.61 11.81 -1.37
N SER A 9 5.83 12.34 -1.35
CA SER A 9 6.14 13.64 -0.76
C SER A 9 5.25 14.75 -1.36
N SER A 10 4.82 15.68 -0.50
CA SER A 10 4.10 16.90 -0.89
C SER A 10 5.02 17.99 -1.45
N ASN A 11 6.33 17.76 -1.53
CA ASN A 11 7.28 18.70 -2.12
C ASN A 11 7.06 18.84 -3.63
N THR A 12 6.75 20.06 -4.08
CA THR A 12 6.51 20.40 -5.50
C THR A 12 7.75 20.75 -6.30
N LEU A 13 8.89 21.01 -5.64
CA LEU A 13 10.14 21.37 -6.30
C LEU A 13 10.96 20.13 -6.68
N ASP A 14 10.90 19.09 -5.86
CA ASP A 14 11.81 17.93 -5.95
C ASP A 14 11.11 16.60 -6.25
N GLY A 15 9.78 16.57 -6.28
CA GLY A 15 9.00 15.33 -6.28
C GLY A 15 7.94 15.23 -7.38
N LEU A 16 7.07 14.23 -7.22
CA LEU A 16 5.93 13.98 -8.12
C LEU A 16 4.80 15.00 -7.96
N ASN A 17 4.79 15.77 -6.86
CA ASN A 17 3.71 16.70 -6.58
C ASN A 17 3.73 17.88 -7.56
N GLY A 18 2.62 18.13 -8.27
CA GLY A 18 2.55 19.22 -9.25
C GLY A 18 3.35 18.97 -10.53
N PHE A 19 3.66 17.70 -10.85
CA PHE A 19 4.58 17.33 -11.93
C PHE A 19 4.24 17.93 -13.32
N ASP A 20 2.95 18.00 -13.65
CA ASP A 20 2.46 18.62 -14.90
C ASP A 20 1.81 20.00 -14.67
N GLY A 21 2.03 20.59 -13.49
CA GLY A 21 1.37 21.82 -13.05
C GLY A 21 -0.05 21.61 -12.50
N THR A 22 -0.58 20.39 -12.49
CA THR A 22 -1.87 20.03 -11.87
C THR A 22 -1.68 19.26 -10.57
N ASP A 23 -2.71 19.25 -9.72
CA ASP A 23 -2.72 18.43 -8.50
C ASP A 23 -3.21 16.99 -8.74
N THR A 24 -3.66 16.65 -9.96
CA THR A 24 -4.33 15.37 -10.25
C THR A 24 -3.55 14.40 -11.13
N HIS A 25 -2.31 14.73 -11.51
CA HIS A 25 -1.57 13.91 -12.46
C HIS A 25 -1.35 12.47 -11.96
N TYR A 26 -0.61 12.33 -10.84
CA TYR A 26 -0.41 11.04 -10.17
C TYR A 26 -1.38 10.79 -9.01
N PHE A 27 -2.08 11.83 -8.56
CA PHE A 27 -2.77 11.85 -7.27
C PHE A 27 -4.25 12.13 -7.42
N HIS A 28 -5.04 11.82 -6.39
CA HIS A 28 -6.38 12.38 -6.29
C HIS A 28 -6.33 13.90 -6.01
N SER A 29 -7.40 14.62 -6.33
CA SER A 29 -7.58 16.03 -5.95
C SER A 29 -8.18 16.19 -4.56
N GLY A 30 -8.03 17.39 -4.01
CA GLY A 30 -8.69 17.80 -2.76
C GLY A 30 -8.39 16.88 -1.57
N PRO A 31 -9.35 16.69 -0.64
CA PRO A 31 -9.13 15.90 0.57
C PRO A 31 -8.75 14.44 0.31
N ARG A 32 -9.24 13.83 -0.78
CA ARG A 32 -8.89 12.45 -1.15
C ARG A 32 -7.42 12.32 -1.59
N GLY A 33 -6.82 13.41 -2.05
CA GLY A 33 -5.44 13.48 -2.53
C GLY A 33 -4.39 13.72 -1.46
N HIS A 34 -4.78 13.84 -0.18
CA HIS A 34 -3.90 14.30 0.87
C HIS A 34 -4.04 13.47 2.15
N HIS A 35 -2.91 12.96 2.64
CA HIS A 35 -2.84 12.23 3.91
C HIS A 35 -2.41 13.16 5.04
N TRP A 36 -3.39 13.76 5.73
CA TRP A 36 -3.15 14.85 6.69
C TRP A 36 -2.22 14.49 7.85
N MET A 37 -2.18 13.22 8.29
CA MET A 37 -1.30 12.78 9.38
C MET A 37 0.18 12.68 8.94
N TRP A 38 0.42 12.51 7.64
CA TRP A 38 1.78 12.35 7.07
C TRP A 38 2.23 13.56 6.25
N ASP A 39 1.36 14.55 6.07
CA ASP A 39 1.57 15.69 5.18
C ASP A 39 2.02 15.29 3.75
N SER A 40 1.34 14.29 3.18
CA SER A 40 1.74 13.66 1.92
C SER A 40 0.62 13.59 0.87
N ARG A 41 0.97 13.21 -0.37
CA ARG A 41 0.05 13.06 -1.50
C ARG A 41 -0.34 11.58 -1.70
N LEU A 42 -1.61 11.34 -2.02
CA LEU A 42 -2.18 10.00 -2.20
C LEU A 42 -2.42 9.68 -3.68
N PHE A 43 -1.85 8.56 -4.13
CA PHE A 43 -1.93 8.11 -5.52
C PHE A 43 -3.37 7.84 -5.96
N ASN A 44 -3.65 8.10 -7.24
CA ASN A 44 -4.87 7.65 -7.88
C ASN A 44 -4.62 6.28 -8.51
N TYR A 45 -4.80 5.21 -7.74
CA TYR A 45 -4.52 3.83 -8.18
C TYR A 45 -5.41 3.36 -9.34
N GLY A 46 -6.55 4.01 -9.58
CA GLY A 46 -7.42 3.75 -10.73
C GLY A 46 -6.93 4.37 -12.05
N ASN A 47 -5.89 5.21 -12.01
CA ASN A 47 -5.33 5.83 -13.21
C ASN A 47 -4.32 4.87 -13.89
N TRP A 48 -4.48 4.68 -15.20
CA TRP A 48 -3.66 3.77 -15.99
C TRP A 48 -2.16 4.07 -15.95
N GLU A 49 -1.77 5.34 -16.02
CA GLU A 49 -0.36 5.74 -16.00
C GLU A 49 0.23 5.69 -14.59
N VAL A 50 -0.59 5.84 -13.54
CA VAL A 50 -0.19 5.56 -12.15
C VAL A 50 0.09 4.07 -11.97
N LEU A 51 -0.79 3.19 -12.46
CA LEU A 51 -0.54 1.75 -12.46
C LEU A 51 0.75 1.40 -13.21
N ARG A 52 0.93 1.95 -14.41
CA ARG A 52 2.15 1.75 -15.20
C ARG A 52 3.39 2.16 -14.41
N PHE A 53 3.37 3.35 -13.80
CA PHE A 53 4.47 3.87 -12.99
C PHE A 53 4.82 2.94 -11.82
N LEU A 54 3.84 2.58 -10.98
CA LEU A 54 4.08 1.82 -9.75
C LEU A 54 4.44 0.34 -10.04
N LEU A 55 3.78 -0.30 -11.02
CA LEU A 55 4.10 -1.67 -11.42
C LEU A 55 5.49 -1.75 -12.06
N SER A 56 5.82 -0.78 -12.92
CA SER A 56 7.16 -0.73 -13.53
C SER A 56 8.23 -0.44 -12.49
N ASN A 57 7.93 0.36 -11.45
CA ASN A 57 8.84 0.61 -10.34
C ASN A 57 9.18 -0.68 -9.58
N ALA A 58 8.17 -1.49 -9.23
CA ALA A 58 8.38 -2.76 -8.56
C ALA A 58 9.26 -3.71 -9.39
N ARG A 59 8.97 -3.83 -10.70
CA ARG A 59 9.81 -4.62 -11.62
C ARG A 59 11.24 -4.08 -11.71
N TRP A 60 11.42 -2.76 -11.85
CA TRP A 60 12.73 -2.13 -12.02
C TRP A 60 13.69 -2.49 -10.89
N TRP A 61 13.23 -2.46 -9.65
CA TRP A 61 14.06 -2.82 -8.49
C TRP A 61 14.45 -4.31 -8.46
N LEU A 62 13.55 -5.22 -8.85
CA LEU A 62 13.89 -6.64 -8.98
C LEU A 62 14.86 -6.88 -10.13
N GLU A 63 14.61 -6.25 -11.28
CA GLU A 63 15.35 -6.52 -12.51
C GLU A 63 16.74 -5.90 -12.50
N GLU A 64 16.88 -4.64 -12.13
CA GLU A 64 18.17 -3.93 -12.24
C GLU A 64 19.02 -4.09 -10.99
N TYR A 65 18.39 -4.05 -9.82
CA TYR A 65 19.08 -4.08 -8.52
C TYR A 65 19.08 -5.45 -7.87
N LYS A 66 18.41 -6.44 -8.48
CA LYS A 66 18.42 -7.84 -8.03
C LYS A 66 17.96 -8.01 -6.58
N PHE A 67 16.99 -7.20 -6.14
CA PHE A 67 16.35 -7.44 -4.85
C PHE A 67 15.56 -8.76 -4.88
N ASP A 68 15.55 -9.47 -3.75
CA ASP A 68 14.82 -10.74 -3.59
C ASP A 68 13.38 -10.53 -3.10
N GLY A 69 12.87 -9.29 -3.12
CA GLY A 69 11.54 -8.98 -2.61
C GLY A 69 11.40 -7.62 -1.94
N PHE A 70 10.19 -7.38 -1.42
CA PHE A 70 9.76 -6.08 -0.93
C PHE A 70 9.01 -6.14 0.40
N ARG A 71 9.15 -5.06 1.17
CA ARG A 71 8.16 -4.69 2.18
C ARG A 71 7.35 -3.52 1.63
N PHE A 72 6.05 -3.65 1.51
CA PHE A 72 5.16 -2.54 1.19
C PHE A 72 4.79 -1.81 2.47
N ASP A 73 5.11 -0.52 2.51
CA ASP A 73 4.96 0.34 3.68
C ASP A 73 3.62 1.07 3.66
N GLY A 74 2.95 1.15 4.82
CA GLY A 74 1.68 1.85 4.97
C GLY A 74 0.51 1.20 4.24
N VAL A 75 0.45 -0.13 4.15
CA VAL A 75 -0.60 -0.86 3.40
C VAL A 75 -1.99 -0.62 4.01
N THR A 76 -2.09 -0.45 5.34
CA THR A 76 -3.36 -0.03 5.97
C THR A 76 -3.85 1.31 5.42
N SER A 77 -2.96 2.26 5.15
CA SER A 77 -3.33 3.56 4.57
C SER A 77 -3.88 3.40 3.15
N MET A 78 -3.37 2.42 2.41
CA MET A 78 -3.83 2.12 1.06
C MET A 78 -5.22 1.47 1.04
N MET A 79 -5.46 0.46 1.88
CA MET A 79 -6.66 -0.39 1.78
C MET A 79 -7.96 0.28 2.24
N TYR A 80 -7.89 1.42 2.94
CA TYR A 80 -9.08 2.09 3.47
C TYR A 80 -9.05 3.60 3.19
N THR A 81 -10.20 4.17 2.86
CA THR A 81 -10.36 5.61 2.60
C THR A 81 -10.17 6.48 3.83
N HIS A 82 -10.31 5.92 5.03
CA HIS A 82 -9.96 6.57 6.30
C HIS A 82 -8.51 6.27 6.74
N HIS A 83 -7.76 5.50 5.94
CA HIS A 83 -6.34 5.19 6.15
C HIS A 83 -6.00 4.48 7.48
N GLY A 84 -6.99 3.83 8.10
CA GLY A 84 -6.88 3.32 9.48
C GLY A 84 -6.76 4.39 10.57
N LEU A 85 -6.86 5.68 10.23
CA LEU A 85 -6.76 6.77 11.20
C LEU A 85 -8.06 6.92 11.99
N GLN A 86 -7.93 7.05 13.32
CA GLN A 86 -9.06 7.17 14.24
C GLN A 86 -10.10 6.04 14.13
N VAL A 87 -9.67 4.88 13.64
CA VAL A 87 -10.48 3.66 13.53
C VAL A 87 -9.86 2.57 14.38
N THR A 88 -10.71 1.77 15.02
CA THR A 88 -10.30 0.57 15.74
C THR A 88 -10.79 -0.64 14.94
N PHE A 89 -9.90 -1.61 14.74
CA PHE A 89 -10.23 -2.90 14.15
C PHE A 89 -10.49 -3.90 15.27
N THR A 90 -11.76 -4.24 15.48
CA THR A 90 -12.22 -5.17 16.52
C THR A 90 -12.20 -6.63 16.06
N GLY A 91 -11.99 -6.85 14.76
CA GLY A 91 -12.14 -8.15 14.11
C GLY A 91 -13.54 -8.37 13.52
N ASN A 92 -14.42 -7.37 13.58
CA ASN A 92 -15.70 -7.41 12.88
C ASN A 92 -15.50 -7.25 11.38
N PHE A 93 -16.01 -8.18 10.58
CA PHE A 93 -15.75 -8.22 9.14
C PHE A 93 -16.29 -7.00 8.38
N ASN A 94 -17.28 -6.30 8.92
CA ASN A 94 -17.80 -5.06 8.34
C ASN A 94 -16.78 -3.91 8.36
N GLU A 95 -15.75 -3.98 9.21
CA GLU A 95 -14.66 -3.00 9.26
C GLU A 95 -13.66 -3.19 8.11
N TYR A 96 -13.56 -4.42 7.59
CA TYR A 96 -12.65 -4.78 6.50
C TYR A 96 -13.32 -4.70 5.13
N PHE A 97 -14.60 -5.04 5.06
CA PHE A 97 -15.35 -5.19 3.82
C PHE A 97 -16.57 -4.25 3.82
N GLY A 98 -16.41 -3.07 3.22
CA GLY A 98 -17.48 -2.10 3.10
C GLY A 98 -17.12 -0.94 2.18
N PHE A 99 -17.91 0.14 2.19
CA PHE A 99 -17.66 1.33 1.38
C PHE A 99 -16.38 2.08 1.77
N ALA A 100 -15.82 1.78 2.94
CA ALA A 100 -14.55 2.34 3.38
C ALA A 100 -13.33 1.63 2.75
N THR A 101 -13.49 0.42 2.21
CA THR A 101 -12.41 -0.30 1.54
C THR A 101 -12.09 0.38 0.21
N ASP A 102 -10.83 0.78 0.01
CA ASP A 102 -10.38 1.36 -1.25
C ASP A 102 -10.09 0.26 -2.27
N VAL A 103 -11.06 0.02 -3.15
CA VAL A 103 -10.98 -1.04 -4.16
C VAL A 103 -9.88 -0.75 -5.19
N ASP A 104 -9.64 0.51 -5.55
CA ASP A 104 -8.61 0.87 -6.54
C ASP A 104 -7.22 0.49 -6.00
N ALA A 105 -6.98 0.77 -4.71
CA ALA A 105 -5.74 0.41 -4.04
C ALA A 105 -5.59 -1.11 -3.87
N VAL A 106 -6.65 -1.82 -3.46
CA VAL A 106 -6.62 -3.30 -3.34
C VAL A 106 -6.34 -3.95 -4.69
N VAL A 107 -6.95 -3.47 -5.78
CA VAL A 107 -6.67 -3.95 -7.15
C VAL A 107 -5.21 -3.72 -7.52
N TYR A 108 -4.65 -2.55 -7.23
CA TYR A 108 -3.22 -2.29 -7.44
C TYR A 108 -2.34 -3.28 -6.67
N LEU A 109 -2.64 -3.55 -5.40
CA LEU A 109 -1.90 -4.50 -4.56
C LEU A 109 -1.98 -5.94 -5.08
N MET A 110 -3.14 -6.36 -5.59
CA MET A 110 -3.30 -7.65 -6.25
C MET A 110 -2.44 -7.72 -7.53
N LEU A 111 -2.51 -6.69 -8.38
CA LEU A 111 -1.75 -6.63 -9.64
C LEU A 111 -0.24 -6.65 -9.40
N VAL A 112 0.26 -5.93 -8.40
CA VAL A 112 1.71 -5.88 -8.14
C VAL A 112 2.21 -7.20 -7.57
N ASN A 113 1.46 -7.87 -6.69
CA ASN A 113 1.84 -9.19 -6.19
C ASN A 113 1.79 -10.26 -7.31
N ASP A 114 0.75 -10.28 -8.13
CA ASP A 114 0.65 -11.19 -9.28
C ASP A 114 1.81 -10.98 -10.28
N LEU A 115 2.16 -9.72 -10.56
CA LEU A 115 3.31 -9.36 -11.40
C LEU A 115 4.64 -9.84 -10.79
N ILE A 116 4.87 -9.56 -9.50
CA ILE A 116 6.12 -9.90 -8.82
C ILE A 116 6.33 -11.42 -8.85
N HIS A 117 5.34 -12.20 -8.41
CA HIS A 117 5.47 -13.66 -8.36
C HIS A 117 5.41 -14.31 -9.74
N GLY A 118 4.73 -13.70 -10.72
CA GLY A 118 4.74 -14.16 -12.10
C GLY A 118 6.10 -14.01 -12.79
N LEU A 119 6.85 -12.95 -12.47
CA LEU A 119 8.19 -12.70 -13.03
C LEU A 119 9.31 -13.35 -12.20
N TYR A 120 9.15 -13.35 -10.87
CA TYR A 120 10.14 -13.80 -9.90
C TYR A 120 9.45 -14.67 -8.81
N PRO A 121 9.22 -15.97 -9.07
CA PRO A 121 8.46 -16.83 -8.18
C PRO A 121 9.02 -16.98 -6.76
N GLU A 122 10.32 -16.76 -6.58
CA GLU A 122 11.00 -16.84 -5.28
C GLU A 122 11.03 -15.49 -4.53
N ALA A 123 10.55 -14.41 -5.16
CA ALA A 123 10.55 -13.09 -4.52
C ALA A 123 9.51 -13.03 -3.40
N VAL A 124 9.91 -12.46 -2.26
CA VAL A 124 9.05 -12.36 -1.08
C VAL A 124 8.42 -10.96 -0.97
N THR A 125 7.11 -10.89 -0.78
CA THR A 125 6.39 -9.65 -0.51
C THR A 125 5.81 -9.64 0.92
N ILE A 126 6.09 -8.56 1.64
CA ILE A 126 5.67 -8.36 3.03
C ILE A 126 4.81 -7.10 3.10
N GLY A 127 3.61 -7.20 3.65
CA GLY A 127 2.77 -6.03 3.89
C GLY A 127 2.90 -5.49 5.31
N GLU A 128 3.12 -4.19 5.43
CA GLU A 128 2.91 -3.46 6.69
C GLU A 128 1.42 -3.07 6.82
N ASP A 129 0.65 -3.98 7.42
CA ASP A 129 -0.77 -3.77 7.72
C ASP A 129 -1.05 -3.94 9.21
N VAL A 130 -1.52 -2.87 9.86
CA VAL A 130 -1.95 -2.87 11.27
C VAL A 130 -3.41 -3.32 11.44
N SER A 131 -4.23 -3.29 10.38
CA SER A 131 -5.67 -3.57 10.48
C SER A 131 -5.99 -5.04 10.71
N GLY A 132 -5.17 -5.93 10.17
CA GLY A 132 -5.40 -7.35 10.24
C GLY A 132 -6.33 -7.88 9.13
N MET A 133 -6.37 -7.24 7.96
CA MET A 133 -7.29 -7.59 6.87
C MET A 133 -7.31 -9.11 6.59
N PRO A 134 -8.48 -9.77 6.54
CA PRO A 134 -8.57 -11.17 6.16
C PRO A 134 -8.10 -11.40 4.72
N THR A 135 -7.64 -12.61 4.42
CA THR A 135 -7.12 -13.02 3.08
C THR A 135 -5.96 -12.19 2.52
N PHE A 136 -5.36 -11.32 3.33
CA PHE A 136 -4.24 -10.47 2.94
C PHE A 136 -3.04 -11.25 2.40
N ALA A 137 -2.67 -12.34 3.10
CA ALA A 137 -1.56 -13.20 2.75
C ALA A 137 -2.02 -14.52 2.09
N LEU A 138 -3.05 -14.45 1.25
CA LEU A 138 -3.45 -15.54 0.37
C LEU A 138 -3.13 -15.19 -1.08
N PRO A 139 -2.86 -16.18 -1.95
CA PRO A 139 -2.61 -15.94 -3.37
C PRO A 139 -3.76 -15.21 -4.07
N VAL A 140 -3.43 -14.39 -5.07
CA VAL A 140 -4.41 -13.61 -5.85
C VAL A 140 -5.44 -14.51 -6.53
N HIS A 141 -5.02 -15.66 -7.07
CA HIS A 141 -5.92 -16.61 -7.75
C HIS A 141 -6.95 -17.27 -6.82
N ASP A 142 -6.69 -17.29 -5.50
CA ASP A 142 -7.63 -17.75 -4.47
C ASP A 142 -8.54 -16.63 -3.95
N GLY A 143 -8.41 -15.41 -4.48
CA GLY A 143 -9.14 -14.22 -4.04
C GLY A 143 -8.47 -13.46 -2.89
N GLY A 144 -7.19 -13.72 -2.61
CA GLY A 144 -6.39 -12.94 -1.67
C GLY A 144 -5.77 -11.68 -2.27
N VAL A 145 -5.10 -10.89 -1.43
CA VAL A 145 -4.34 -9.69 -1.88
C VAL A 145 -2.99 -10.07 -2.50
N GLY A 146 -2.47 -11.25 -2.18
CA GLY A 146 -1.28 -11.81 -2.82
C GLY A 146 0.03 -11.63 -2.08
N PHE A 147 0.05 -11.07 -0.86
CA PHE A 147 1.27 -10.98 -0.07
C PHE A 147 1.70 -12.34 0.50
N ASP A 148 2.99 -12.57 0.71
CA ASP A 148 3.48 -13.77 1.41
C ASP A 148 3.32 -13.65 2.92
N TYR A 149 3.61 -12.45 3.46
CA TYR A 149 3.61 -12.19 4.90
C TYR A 149 2.97 -10.84 5.23
N ARG A 150 2.48 -10.75 6.47
CA ARG A 150 2.08 -9.49 7.11
C ARG A 150 2.91 -9.27 8.37
N MET A 151 3.34 -8.05 8.62
CA MET A 151 4.00 -7.70 9.88
C MET A 151 3.02 -7.75 11.05
N HIS A 152 3.41 -8.40 12.15
CA HIS A 152 2.59 -8.47 13.35
C HIS A 152 2.85 -7.27 14.27
N MET A 153 2.24 -6.13 13.92
CA MET A 153 2.59 -4.83 14.50
C MET A 153 2.26 -4.68 15.99
N ALA A 154 1.19 -5.34 16.48
CA ALA A 154 0.72 -5.20 17.86
C ALA A 154 1.62 -5.86 18.93
N VAL A 155 2.54 -6.75 18.55
CA VAL A 155 3.39 -7.46 19.52
C VAL A 155 4.37 -6.52 20.20
N ALA A 156 4.94 -5.58 19.45
CA ALA A 156 5.88 -4.60 19.99
C ALA A 156 5.20 -3.73 21.07
N ASP A 157 3.97 -3.27 20.79
CA ASP A 157 3.18 -2.47 21.73
C ASP A 157 2.95 -3.22 23.04
N LYS A 158 2.67 -4.53 22.97
CA LYS A 158 2.45 -5.32 24.18
C LYS A 158 3.71 -5.44 25.04
N TRP A 159 4.88 -5.58 24.43
CA TRP A 159 6.13 -5.59 25.18
C TRP A 159 6.44 -4.24 25.82
N ILE A 160 6.12 -3.13 25.14
CA ILE A 160 6.29 -1.78 25.69
C ILE A 160 5.37 -1.59 26.91
N ASP A 161 4.10 -1.96 26.80
CA ASP A 161 3.09 -1.90 27.89
C ASP A 161 3.48 -2.76 29.10
N LEU A 162 4.16 -3.88 28.90
CA LEU A 162 4.62 -4.73 30.00
C LEU A 162 5.88 -4.19 30.70
N LEU A 163 6.72 -3.43 29.99
CA LEU A 163 8.04 -3.01 30.47
C LEU A 163 8.10 -1.58 31.02
N LYS A 164 7.12 -0.73 30.69
CA LYS A 164 7.05 0.68 31.11
C LYS A 164 5.74 0.95 31.84
#